data_AF-A0A800GIP0-F1
#
_entry.id   AF-A0A800GIP0-F1
#
_cell.length_a   1.000
_cell.length_b   1.000
_cell.length_c   1.000
_cell.angle_alpha   90.00
_cell.angle_beta   90.00
_cell.angle_gamma   90.00
#
_symmetry.space_group_name_H-M   'P 1'
#
loop_
_entity.id
_entity.type
_entity.pdbx_description
1 polymer ?
#
loop_
_entity_poly.entity_id
_entity_poly.type
_entity_poly.pdbx_seq_one_letter_code
_entity_poly.pdbx_strand_id
1 'polypeptide(L)'
;SQASVHIGALLMLMALSFVMGGVIERAGLLSDIPTSFSSVWLTLSFLGLALVAIGMIMDPFGAVVLVTGTLAQIAYNNGIDPVHFWMIALVAFELGYLTPPVALNHLLTRQMVGHEEVAKSVLKEGHFWYRHEKILLPMATMATTLLLVAVIPVLIGLWR
;
A
#
# COMPACT_ATOMS: atom_id res chain seq x y z
N SER A 1 4.22 -0.32 -33.69
CA SER A 1 3.26 0.64 -33.10
C SER A 1 3.73 0.98 -31.69
N GLN A 2 3.68 2.24 -31.25
CA GLN A 2 4.13 2.62 -29.89
C GLN A 2 3.36 1.87 -28.78
N ALA A 3 2.10 1.49 -29.05
CA ALA A 3 1.27 0.66 -28.18
C ALA A 3 1.86 -0.73 -27.92
N SER A 4 2.43 -1.41 -28.94
CA SER A 4 3.03 -2.74 -28.76
C SER A 4 4.27 -2.69 -27.86
N VAL A 5 5.06 -1.61 -27.93
CA VAL A 5 6.23 -1.40 -27.06
C VAL A 5 5.79 -1.14 -25.61
N HIS A 6 4.76 -0.32 -25.39
CA HIS A 6 4.23 -0.04 -24.05
C HIS A 6 3.61 -1.29 -23.40
N ILE A 7 2.83 -2.06 -24.17
CA ILE A 7 2.25 -3.32 -23.68
C ILE A 7 3.35 -4.33 -23.36
N GLY A 8 4.38 -4.44 -24.22
CA GLY A 8 5.53 -5.31 -23.95
C GLY A 8 6.29 -4.93 -22.67
N ALA A 9 6.50 -3.64 -22.42
CA ALA A 9 7.11 -3.14 -21.21
C ALA A 9 6.25 -3.44 -19.96
N LEU A 10 4.93 -3.23 -20.04
CA LEU A 10 4.01 -3.55 -18.95
C LEU A 10 4.02 -5.04 -18.61
N LEU A 11 3.95 -5.92 -19.62
CA LEU A 11 4.02 -7.37 -19.42
C LEU A 11 5.35 -7.81 -18.80
N MET A 12 6.46 -7.19 -19.21
CA MET A 12 7.78 -7.48 -18.64
C MET A 12 7.87 -7.03 -17.17
N LEU A 13 7.31 -5.86 -16.84
CA LEU A 13 7.22 -5.38 -15.45
C LEU A 13 6.36 -6.32 -14.61
N MET A 14 5.17 -6.70 -15.09
CA MET A 14 4.29 -7.64 -14.39
C MET A 14 4.98 -8.99 -14.13
N ALA A 15 5.69 -9.53 -15.12
CA ALA A 15 6.45 -10.77 -14.96
C ALA A 15 7.55 -10.64 -13.91
N LEU A 16 8.30 -9.54 -13.92
CA LEU A 16 9.40 -9.32 -12.97
C LEU A 16 8.87 -9.15 -11.54
N SER A 17 7.76 -8.43 -11.38
CA SER A 17 7.07 -8.26 -10.10
C SER A 17 6.52 -9.57 -9.56
N PHE A 18 6.00 -10.43 -10.44
CA PHE A 18 5.56 -11.78 -10.06
C PHE A 18 6.73 -12.63 -9.53
N VAL A 19 7.88 -12.58 -10.21
CA VAL A 19 9.11 -13.25 -9.76
C VAL A 19 9.56 -12.69 -8.42
N MET A 20 9.55 -11.37 -8.23
CA MET A 20 9.96 -10.74 -6.97
C MET A 20 9.03 -11.12 -5.80
N GLY A 21 7.71 -11.15 -6.04
CA GLY A 21 6.73 -11.62 -5.06
C GLY A 21 7.01 -13.07 -4.62
N GLY A 22 7.26 -13.95 -5.59
CA GLY A 22 7.63 -15.33 -5.32
C GLY A 22 8.99 -15.50 -4.63
N VAL A 23 9.96 -14.62 -4.90
CA VAL A 23 11.24 -14.62 -4.18
C VAL A 23 11.06 -14.20 -2.72
N ILE A 24 10.25 -13.18 -2.44
CA ILE A 24 9.96 -12.74 -1.07
C ILE A 24 9.27 -13.85 -0.27
N GLU A 25 8.30 -14.54 -0.90
CA GLU A 25 7.62 -15.68 -0.30
C GLU A 25 8.61 -16.82 0.01
N ARG A 26 9.49 -17.17 -0.94
CA ARG A 26 10.51 -18.22 -0.77
C ARG A 26 11.63 -17.85 0.20
N ALA A 27 11.90 -16.56 0.37
CA ALA A 27 12.93 -16.07 1.28
C ALA A 27 12.58 -16.30 2.75
N GLY A 28 11.36 -16.77 3.07
CA GLY A 28 10.94 -17.03 4.44
C GLY A 28 10.78 -15.75 5.27
N LEU A 29 10.78 -14.56 4.65
CA LEU A 29 10.59 -13.30 5.36
C LEU A 29 9.26 -13.26 6.12
N LEU A 30 8.29 -14.06 5.67
CA LEU A 30 6.97 -14.20 6.27
C LEU A 30 6.80 -15.51 7.07
N SER A 31 7.78 -16.43 7.07
CA SER A 31 7.66 -17.72 7.77
C SER A 31 7.81 -17.61 9.28
N ASP A 32 8.56 -16.62 9.75
CA ASP A 32 8.77 -16.37 11.18
C ASP A 32 7.62 -15.53 11.79
N ILE A 33 6.66 -15.13 10.97
CA ILE A 33 5.51 -14.34 11.41
C ILE A 33 4.47 -15.29 12.00
N PRO A 34 3.98 -15.02 13.23
CA PRO A 34 2.96 -15.86 13.85
C PRO A 34 1.69 -15.89 12.99
N THR A 35 1.25 -17.10 12.65
CA THR A 35 0.06 -17.34 11.83
C THR A 35 -1.24 -17.10 12.59
N SER A 36 -1.18 -17.06 13.92
CA SER A 36 -2.29 -16.76 14.81
C SER A 36 -1.90 -15.69 15.81
N PHE A 37 -2.80 -14.74 16.00
CA PHE A 37 -2.68 -13.64 16.95
C PHE A 37 -3.78 -13.77 18.00
N SER A 38 -3.49 -13.33 19.22
CA SER A 38 -4.45 -13.41 20.34
C SER A 38 -5.60 -12.42 20.25
N SER A 39 -5.48 -11.38 19.41
CA SER A 39 -6.43 -10.29 19.29
C SER A 39 -6.57 -9.81 17.85
N VAL A 40 -7.82 -9.65 17.40
CA VAL A 40 -8.16 -9.10 16.08
C VAL A 40 -7.51 -7.73 15.85
N TRP A 41 -7.43 -6.90 16.90
CA TRP A 41 -6.80 -5.58 16.83
C TRP A 41 -5.30 -5.65 16.50
N LEU A 42 -4.63 -6.69 17.02
CA LEU A 42 -3.21 -6.91 16.78
C LEU A 42 -3.01 -7.43 15.36
N THR A 43 -3.85 -8.36 14.90
CA THR A 43 -3.88 -8.83 13.52
C THR A 43 -4.07 -7.67 12.53
N LEU A 44 -5.06 -6.80 12.76
CA LEU A 44 -5.36 -5.66 11.89
C LEU A 44 -4.23 -4.64 11.86
N SER A 45 -3.62 -4.35 13.01
CA SER A 45 -2.48 -3.42 13.11
C SER A 45 -1.27 -3.98 12.37
N PHE A 46 -0.97 -5.27 12.56
CA PHE A 46 0.11 -5.96 11.88
C PHE A 46 -0.12 -5.99 10.36
N LEU A 47 -1.30 -6.45 9.92
CA LEU A 47 -1.64 -6.52 8.49
C LEU A 47 -1.63 -5.13 7.85
N GLY A 48 -2.21 -4.13 8.49
CA GLY A 48 -2.22 -2.75 8.00
C GLY A 48 -0.81 -2.23 7.78
N LEU A 49 0.09 -2.39 8.76
CA LEU A 49 1.48 -1.97 8.64
C LEU A 49 2.24 -2.75 7.54
N ALA A 50 2.04 -4.07 7.49
CA ALA A 50 2.67 -4.92 6.48
C ALA A 50 2.22 -4.53 5.06
N LEU A 51 0.92 -4.28 4.86
CA LEU A 51 0.33 -3.90 3.58
C LEU A 51 0.83 -2.52 3.12
N VAL A 52 0.91 -1.54 4.02
CA VAL A 52 1.49 -0.23 3.71
C VAL A 52 2.98 -0.37 3.33
N ALA A 53 3.75 -1.17 4.08
CA ALA A 53 5.16 -1.41 3.79
C ALA A 53 5.39 -2.12 2.44
N ILE A 54 4.52 -3.05 2.07
CA ILE A 54 4.55 -3.67 0.74
C ILE A 54 4.22 -2.64 -0.35
N GLY A 55 3.14 -1.86 -0.17
CA GLY A 55 2.74 -0.83 -1.13
C GLY A 55 3.76 0.31 -1.30
N MET A 56 4.62 0.51 -0.31
CA MET A 56 5.74 1.46 -0.39
C MET A 56 6.82 1.08 -1.41
N ILE A 57 6.98 -0.21 -1.72
CA ILE A 57 8.15 -0.73 -2.46
C ILE A 57 7.71 -1.47 -3.74
N MET A 58 6.55 -2.12 -3.71
CA MET A 58 6.07 -2.99 -4.77
C MET A 58 4.95 -2.34 -5.57
N ASP A 59 4.89 -2.61 -6.86
CA ASP A 59 3.80 -2.20 -7.74
C ASP A 59 2.50 -2.98 -7.44
N PRO A 60 1.32 -2.47 -7.86
CA PRO A 60 0.04 -3.08 -7.52
C PRO A 60 -0.10 -4.55 -7.95
N PHE A 61 0.42 -4.91 -9.12
CA PHE A 61 0.29 -6.27 -9.63
C PHE A 61 1.15 -7.25 -8.85
N GLY A 62 2.40 -6.88 -8.56
CA GLY A 62 3.27 -7.66 -7.69
C GLY A 62 2.70 -7.82 -6.28
N ALA A 63 2.19 -6.73 -5.70
CA ALA A 63 1.69 -6.70 -4.33
C ALA A 63 0.47 -7.62 -4.14
N VAL A 64 -0.48 -7.63 -5.09
CA VAL A 64 -1.66 -8.50 -5.04
C VAL A 64 -1.30 -9.98 -5.01
N VAL A 65 -0.29 -10.39 -5.78
CA VAL A 65 0.18 -11.78 -5.85
C VAL A 65 0.75 -12.22 -4.50
N LEU A 66 1.66 -11.41 -3.95
CA LEU A 66 2.29 -11.67 -2.66
C LEU A 66 1.26 -11.72 -1.52
N VAL A 67 0.32 -10.77 -1.50
CA VAL A 67 -0.75 -10.71 -0.50
C VAL A 67 -1.66 -11.93 -0.57
N THR A 68 -2.03 -12.37 -1.76
CA THR A 68 -2.92 -13.52 -1.94
C THR A 68 -2.30 -14.82 -1.42
N GLY A 69 -0.99 -15.01 -1.63
CA GLY A 69 -0.28 -16.21 -1.17
C GLY A 69 -0.11 -16.28 0.35
N THR A 70 0.05 -15.13 1.02
CA THR A 70 0.54 -15.10 2.41
C THR A 70 -0.38 -14.31 3.35
N LEU A 71 -0.46 -12.99 3.20
CA LEU A 71 -1.18 -12.11 4.14
C LEU A 71 -2.68 -12.38 4.18
N ALA A 72 -3.30 -12.72 3.04
CA ALA A 72 -4.71 -13.08 2.98
C ALA A 72 -5.01 -14.32 3.86
N GLN A 73 -4.16 -15.35 3.79
CA GLN A 73 -4.34 -16.56 4.59
C GLN A 73 -4.18 -16.27 6.09
N ILE A 74 -3.22 -15.41 6.46
CA ILE A 74 -3.07 -14.95 7.85
C ILE A 74 -4.34 -14.23 8.31
N ALA A 75 -4.90 -13.33 7.51
CA ALA A 75 -6.12 -12.62 7.85
C ALA A 75 -7.30 -13.57 8.08
N TYR A 76 -7.52 -14.51 7.16
CA TYR A 76 -8.66 -15.43 7.22
C TYR A 76 -8.54 -16.40 8.39
N ASN A 77 -7.34 -16.91 8.67
CA ASN A 77 -7.07 -17.78 9.81
C ASN A 77 -7.29 -17.07 11.17
N ASN A 78 -7.21 -15.74 11.19
CA ASN A 78 -7.47 -14.91 12.36
C ASN A 78 -8.91 -14.37 12.41
N GLY A 79 -9.80 -14.89 11.56
CA GLY A 79 -11.23 -14.56 11.58
C GLY A 79 -11.58 -13.21 10.94
N ILE A 80 -10.72 -12.65 10.08
CA ILE A 80 -11.04 -11.46 9.30
C ILE A 80 -11.76 -11.88 8.02
N ASP A 81 -12.93 -11.29 7.77
CA ASP A 81 -13.70 -11.54 6.54
C ASP A 81 -12.91 -11.12 5.28
N PRO A 82 -12.96 -11.91 4.19
CA PRO A 82 -12.27 -11.59 2.94
C PRO A 82 -12.58 -10.20 2.37
N VAL A 83 -13.82 -9.75 2.44
CA VAL A 83 -14.21 -8.43 1.94
C VAL A 83 -13.58 -7.34 2.80
N HIS A 84 -13.60 -7.48 4.13
CA HIS A 84 -12.96 -6.52 5.03
C HIS A 84 -11.45 -6.44 4.80
N PHE A 85 -10.81 -7.60 4.68
CA PHE A 85 -9.38 -7.69 4.40
C PHE A 85 -9.00 -6.96 3.11
N TRP A 86 -9.70 -7.20 2.00
CA TRP A 86 -9.38 -6.56 0.74
C TRP A 86 -9.72 -5.07 0.72
N MET A 87 -10.74 -4.62 1.46
CA MET A 87 -10.95 -3.17 1.67
C MET A 87 -9.76 -2.52 2.38
N ILE A 88 -9.23 -3.17 3.44
CA ILE A 88 -8.03 -2.67 4.12
C ILE A 88 -6.82 -2.69 3.18
N ALA A 89 -6.62 -3.77 2.43
CA ALA A 89 -5.50 -3.91 1.49
C ALA A 89 -5.49 -2.82 0.42
N LEU A 90 -6.65 -2.54 -0.19
CA LEU A 90 -6.77 -1.48 -1.20
C LEU A 90 -6.39 -0.11 -0.62
N VAL A 91 -6.92 0.25 0.55
CA VAL A 91 -6.64 1.55 1.17
C VAL A 91 -5.20 1.64 1.69
N ALA A 92 -4.66 0.55 2.24
CA ALA A 92 -3.29 0.45 2.71
C ALA A 92 -2.27 0.60 1.58
N PHE A 93 -2.54 0.02 0.41
CA PHE A 93 -1.68 0.17 -0.77
C PHE A 93 -1.68 1.60 -1.30
N GLU A 94 -2.84 2.25 -1.37
CA GLU A 94 -2.91 3.65 -1.77
C GLU A 94 -2.13 4.58 -0.82
N LEU A 95 -2.19 4.31 0.49
CA LEU A 95 -1.33 4.99 1.46
C LEU A 95 0.15 4.69 1.22
N GLY A 96 0.50 3.43 0.93
CA GLY A 96 1.85 3.00 0.57
C GLY A 96 2.41 3.76 -0.65
N TYR A 97 1.61 3.95 -1.71
CA TYR A 97 2.01 4.68 -2.91
C TYR A 97 2.25 6.18 -2.70
N LEU A 98 1.77 6.73 -1.59
CA LEU A 98 2.03 8.12 -1.17
C LEU A 98 3.21 8.23 -0.20
N THR A 99 3.57 7.15 0.50
CA THR A 99 4.56 7.20 1.58
C THR A 99 6.00 7.02 1.05
N PRO A 100 7.02 7.71 1.61
CA PRO A 100 8.43 7.48 1.25
C PRO A 100 8.81 6.04 1.61
N PRO A 101 9.26 5.18 0.67
CA PRO A 101 10.57 5.24 0.00
C PRO A 101 10.50 5.39 -1.53
N VAL A 102 9.45 4.89 -2.20
CA VAL A 102 9.23 5.05 -3.64
C VAL A 102 8.27 6.20 -3.92
N ALA A 103 7.21 6.36 -3.11
CA ALA A 103 6.19 7.40 -3.27
C ALA A 103 5.69 7.55 -4.72
N LEU A 104 5.31 6.42 -5.33
CA LEU A 104 4.98 6.29 -6.74
C LEU A 104 3.99 7.36 -7.23
N ASN A 105 2.91 7.60 -6.48
CA ASN A 105 1.88 8.56 -6.86
C ASN A 105 2.43 10.00 -6.91
N HIS A 106 3.35 10.36 -6.00
CA HIS A 106 4.04 11.63 -6.04
C HIS A 106 5.02 11.74 -7.22
N LEU A 107 5.73 10.66 -7.57
CA LEU A 107 6.62 10.63 -8.73
C LEU A 107 5.86 10.84 -10.04
N LEU A 108 4.76 10.11 -10.23
CA LEU A 108 3.91 10.22 -11.42
C LEU A 108 3.29 11.63 -11.52
N THR A 109 2.82 12.18 -10.41
CA THR A 109 2.28 13.55 -10.38
C THR A 109 3.33 14.57 -10.80
N ARG A 110 4.58 14.44 -10.32
CA ARG A 110 5.67 15.35 -10.72
C ARG A 110 6.04 15.23 -12.19
N GLN A 111 5.96 14.03 -12.78
CA GLN A 111 6.21 13.82 -14.21
C GLN A 111 5.15 14.48 -15.09
N MET A 112 3.88 14.45 -14.65
CA MET A 112 2.77 15.03 -15.42
C MET A 112 2.69 16.56 -15.29
N VAL A 113 2.94 17.10 -14.10
CA VAL A 113 2.87 18.55 -13.83
C VAL A 113 4.12 19.29 -14.34
N GLY A 114 5.27 18.61 -14.39
CA GLY A 114 6.53 19.20 -14.81
C GLY A 114 7.31 19.85 -13.65
N HIS A 115 8.64 19.80 -13.76
CA HIS A 115 9.53 20.19 -12.65
C HIS A 115 9.46 21.69 -12.31
N GLU A 116 9.29 22.56 -13.31
CA GLU A 116 9.25 24.01 -13.10
C GLU A 116 8.01 24.46 -12.32
N GLU A 117 6.85 23.91 -12.64
CA GLU A 117 5.59 24.23 -11.94
C GLU A 117 5.57 23.68 -10.52
N VAL A 118 6.17 22.50 -10.30
CA VAL A 118 6.37 21.95 -8.95
C VAL A 118 7.30 22.83 -8.13
N ALA A 119 8.34 23.42 -8.74
CA ALA A 119 9.28 24.30 -8.06
C ALA A 119 8.67 25.66 -7.68
N LYS A 120 7.87 26.26 -8.58
CA LYS A 120 7.15 27.53 -8.32
C LYS A 120 6.14 27.41 -7.18
N SER A 121 5.54 26.25 -7.02
CA SER A 121 4.52 25.99 -6.00
C SER A 121 5.11 25.65 -4.62
N VAL A 122 6.44 25.66 -4.42
CA VAL A 122 7.03 25.40 -3.10
C VAL A 122 6.92 26.66 -2.24
N LEU A 123 6.08 26.62 -1.21
CA LEU A 123 5.99 27.68 -0.20
C LEU A 123 7.30 27.71 0.61
N LYS A 124 8.00 28.84 0.57
CA LYS A 124 9.27 29.04 1.30
C LYS A 124 9.09 29.48 2.75
N GLU A 125 7.90 29.98 3.08
CA GLU A 125 7.57 30.57 4.38
C GLU A 125 6.41 29.80 5.04
N GLY A 126 6.46 29.65 6.38
CA GLY A 126 5.43 28.96 7.16
C GLY A 126 5.94 27.81 8.04
N HIS A 127 5.05 27.26 8.86
CA HIS A 127 5.32 26.09 9.72
C HIS A 127 5.60 24.83 8.87
N PHE A 128 6.22 23.80 9.47
CA PHE A 128 6.60 22.54 8.79
C PHE A 128 5.45 21.92 7.94
N TRP A 129 4.22 22.01 8.45
CA TRP A 129 3.00 21.52 7.78
C TRP A 129 2.75 22.21 6.44
N TYR A 130 2.70 23.54 6.42
CA TYR A 130 2.45 24.32 5.19
C TYR A 130 3.56 24.15 4.16
N ARG A 131 4.81 24.00 4.61
CA ARG A 131 5.95 23.77 3.72
C ARG A 131 5.87 22.42 2.97
N HIS A 132 5.31 21.39 3.60
CA HIS A 132 5.23 20.03 3.04
C HIS A 132 3.79 19.58 2.76
N GLU A 133 2.83 20.51 2.70
CA GLU A 133 1.40 20.21 2.59
C GLU A 133 1.08 19.26 1.43
N LYS A 134 1.78 19.39 0.29
CA LYS A 134 1.57 18.56 -0.90
C LYS A 134 1.79 17.07 -0.68
N ILE A 135 2.64 16.73 0.31
CA ILE A 135 2.97 15.35 0.66
C ILE A 135 2.17 14.95 1.90
N LEU A 136 2.16 15.81 2.92
CA LEU A 136 1.50 15.52 4.20
C LEU A 136 -0.02 15.42 4.09
N LEU A 137 -0.67 16.26 3.27
CA LEU A 137 -2.12 16.30 3.16
C LEU A 137 -2.69 15.01 2.54
N PRO A 138 -2.22 14.52 1.38
CA PRO A 138 -2.66 13.23 0.84
C PRO A 138 -2.36 12.04 1.77
N MET A 139 -1.18 12.03 2.41
CA MET A 139 -0.82 10.99 3.37
C MET A 139 -1.75 11.01 4.59
N ALA A 140 -2.07 12.18 5.13
CA ALA A 140 -2.99 12.31 6.25
C ALA A 140 -4.40 11.86 5.88
N THR A 141 -4.92 12.26 4.71
CA THR A 141 -6.24 11.81 4.26
C THR A 141 -6.30 10.29 4.11
N MET A 142 -5.29 9.68 3.49
CA MET A 142 -5.28 8.22 3.30
C MET A 142 -5.05 7.46 4.61
N ALA A 143 -4.22 7.98 5.52
CA ALA A 143 -4.05 7.39 6.84
C ALA A 143 -5.35 7.44 7.65
N THR A 144 -6.09 8.54 7.59
CA THR A 144 -7.41 8.61 8.23
C THR A 144 -8.40 7.63 7.62
N THR A 145 -8.45 7.51 6.29
CA THR A 145 -9.30 6.52 5.61
C THR A 145 -8.93 5.10 6.01
N LEU A 146 -7.65 4.76 6.10
CA LEU A 146 -7.19 3.43 6.52
C LEU A 146 -7.65 3.10 7.93
N LEU A 147 -7.50 4.04 8.87
CA LEU A 147 -7.97 3.86 10.25
C LEU A 147 -9.49 3.66 10.29
N LEU A 148 -10.26 4.45 9.53
CA LEU A 148 -11.71 4.32 9.48
C LEU A 148 -12.13 2.95 8.91
N VAL A 149 -11.54 2.53 7.80
CA VAL A 149 -11.85 1.24 7.15
C VAL A 149 -11.41 0.04 8.00
N ALA A 150 -10.30 0.15 8.72
CA ALA A 150 -9.84 -0.92 9.61
C ALA A 150 -10.69 -1.02 10.89
N VAL A 151 -11.03 0.11 11.51
CA VAL A 151 -11.61 0.16 12.87
C VAL A 151 -13.14 0.15 12.88
N ILE A 152 -13.79 0.93 12.01
CA ILE A 152 -15.26 1.09 12.04
C ILE A 152 -15.98 -0.26 11.90
N PRO A 153 -15.64 -1.11 10.93
CA PRO A 153 -16.39 -2.35 10.74
C PRO A 153 -16.25 -3.32 11.91
N VAL A 154 -15.11 -3.28 12.62
CA VAL A 154 -14.84 -4.10 13.81
C VAL A 154 -15.65 -3.58 15.01
N LEU A 155 -15.74 -2.26 15.17
CA LEU A 155 -16.55 -1.63 16.23
C LEU A 155 -18.05 -1.92 16.08
N ILE A 156 -18.55 -1.88 14.84
CA ILE A 156 -19.95 -2.17 14.52
C ILE A 156 -20.24 -3.68 14.56
N GLY A 157 -19.20 -4.52 14.58
CA GLY A 157 -19.34 -5.97 14.49
C GLY A 157 -19.85 -6.42 13.12
N LEU A 158 -19.60 -5.63 12.07
CA LEU A 158 -20.10 -5.87 10.72
C LEU A 158 -19.56 -7.18 10.10
N TRP A 159 -18.38 -7.62 10.57
CA TRP A 159 -17.65 -8.77 10.06
C TRP A 159 -17.31 -9.81 11.16
N ARG A 160 -18.07 -9.83 12.27
CA ARG A 160 -17.94 -10.87 13.33
C ARG A 160 -18.94 -12.00 13.13
#